data_AF-A0A7K8GU23-F1
#
_entry.id   AF-A0A7K8GU23-F1
#
_cell.length_a   1.000
_cell.length_b   1.000
_cell.length_c   1.000
_cell.angle_alpha   90.00
_cell.angle_beta   90.00
_cell.angle_gamma   90.00
#
_symmetry.space_group_name_H-M   'P 1'
#
loop_
_entity.id
_entity.type
_entity.pdbx_description
1 polymer ?
#
loop_
_entity_poly.entity_id
_entity_poly.type
_entity_poly.pdbx_seq_one_letter_code
_entity_poly.pdbx_strand_id
1 'polypeptide(L)'
;ASLGPPEVNITSCPNCINVTVKLPTSHFRDKGKLLSLIDIYEELDYDITLKSLNGEHKRPRQKTTEEVFSTVIEELYPSRNYCVSVVVTASLNRHSTPSPWKCVTADLEAQQGYHEVAVAGAVGVSLIIAAVLKCVHAAGFIHQKIALPQTLV
;
A
#
# COMPACT_ATOMS: atom_id res chain seq x y z
N ALA A 1 -27.30 25.31 6.56
CA ALA A 1 -27.37 23.83 6.72
C ALA A 1 -25.94 23.29 6.72
N SER A 2 -25.58 22.39 7.64
CA SER A 2 -24.25 21.76 7.66
C SER A 2 -24.31 20.38 7.01
N LEU A 3 -23.29 20.00 6.26
CA LEU A 3 -23.09 18.62 5.85
C LEU A 3 -22.75 17.78 7.09
N GLY A 4 -23.45 16.66 7.27
CA GLY A 4 -23.19 15.72 8.35
C GLY A 4 -21.85 15.02 8.18
N PRO A 5 -21.41 14.23 9.18
CA PRO A 5 -20.20 13.44 9.07
C PRO A 5 -20.36 12.32 8.02
N PRO A 6 -19.36 12.07 7.16
CA PRO A 6 -19.38 10.91 6.29
C PRO A 6 -19.16 9.63 7.08
N GLU A 7 -19.67 8.52 6.57
CA GLU A 7 -19.32 7.18 7.07
C GLU A 7 -17.96 6.80 6.47
N VAL A 8 -17.00 6.45 7.32
CA VAL A 8 -15.65 6.07 6.90
C VAL A 8 -15.41 4.62 7.29
N ASN A 9 -14.77 3.83 6.43
CA ASN A 9 -14.22 2.52 6.74
C ASN A 9 -12.76 2.49 6.29
N ILE A 10 -11.93 1.77 7.02
CA ILE A 10 -10.51 1.66 6.70
C ILE A 10 -10.10 0.20 6.70
N THR A 11 -9.26 -0.16 5.74
CA THR A 11 -8.65 -1.48 5.63
C THR A 11 -7.14 -1.31 5.50
N SER A 12 -6.41 -2.23 6.10
CA SER A 12 -4.95 -2.24 6.04
C SER A 12 -4.48 -2.89 4.74
N CYS A 13 -3.33 -2.43 4.26
CA CYS A 13 -2.57 -3.09 3.22
C CYS A 13 -1.07 -2.91 3.50
N PRO A 14 -0.18 -3.68 2.83
CA PRO A 14 1.25 -3.56 3.06
C PRO A 14 1.75 -2.13 2.81
N ASN A 15 2.29 -1.47 3.84
CA ASN A 15 2.73 -0.07 3.80
C ASN A 15 1.65 0.95 3.36
N CYS A 16 0.35 0.62 3.49
CA CYS A 16 -0.73 1.50 3.09
C CYS A 16 -2.02 1.30 3.88
N ILE A 17 -2.96 2.22 3.73
CA ILE A 17 -4.33 2.10 4.24
C ILE A 17 -5.29 2.50 3.14
N ASN A 18 -6.29 1.67 2.88
CA ASN A 18 -7.40 1.99 1.99
C ASN A 18 -8.56 2.57 2.81
N VAL A 19 -8.96 3.79 2.47
CA VAL A 19 -10.02 4.54 3.11
C VAL A 19 -11.24 4.54 2.20
N THR A 20 -12.28 3.83 2.59
CA THR A 20 -13.59 3.87 1.94
C THR A 20 -14.47 4.90 2.63
N VAL A 21 -15.05 5.81 1.85
CA VAL A 21 -15.89 6.90 2.33
C VAL A 21 -17.26 6.78 1.69
N LYS A 22 -18.30 6.88 2.50
CA LYS A 22 -19.68 7.01 2.06
C LYS A 22 -20.20 8.38 2.48
N LEU A 23 -20.73 9.12 1.51
CA LEU A 23 -21.22 10.48 1.70
C LEU A 23 -22.38 10.53 2.70
N PRO A 24 -22.53 11.65 3.44
CA PRO A 24 -23.67 11.84 4.33
C PRO A 24 -24.99 11.73 3.57
N THR A 25 -25.97 11.06 4.18
CA THR A 25 -27.30 10.96 3.58
C THR A 25 -27.98 12.33 3.59
N SER A 26 -28.47 12.76 2.43
CA SER A 26 -29.28 13.96 2.31
C SER A 26 -30.71 13.68 2.78
N HIS A 27 -31.32 14.66 3.45
CA HIS A 27 -32.74 14.65 3.80
C HIS A 27 -33.59 15.49 2.84
N PHE A 28 -32.96 16.08 1.82
CA PHE A 28 -33.63 16.95 0.87
C PHE A 28 -34.43 16.14 -0.14
N ARG A 29 -35.68 16.54 -0.35
CA ARG A 29 -36.59 15.94 -1.33
C ARG A 29 -37.01 16.99 -2.35
N ASP A 30 -36.87 16.67 -3.62
CA ASP A 30 -37.46 17.44 -4.72
C ASP A 30 -38.55 16.60 -5.39
N LYS A 31 -39.75 17.18 -5.55
CA LYS A 31 -40.92 16.52 -6.16
C LYS A 31 -41.21 15.11 -5.61
N GLY A 32 -40.96 14.90 -4.32
CA GLY A 32 -41.16 13.62 -3.64
C GLY A 32 -39.99 12.62 -3.72
N LYS A 33 -39.01 12.84 -4.61
CA LYS A 33 -37.79 12.03 -4.72
C LYS A 33 -36.74 12.53 -3.73
N LEU A 34 -36.13 11.61 -2.97
CA LEU A 34 -34.97 11.91 -2.13
C LEU A 34 -33.75 12.10 -3.05
N LEU A 35 -33.10 13.26 -2.94
CA LEU A 35 -31.89 13.56 -3.71
C LEU A 35 -30.65 13.28 -2.88
N SER A 36 -29.62 12.70 -3.50
CA SER A 36 -28.32 12.54 -2.87
C SER A 36 -27.56 13.86 -2.82
N LEU A 37 -26.42 13.89 -2.12
CA LEU A 37 -25.56 15.07 -2.14
C LEU A 37 -24.94 15.30 -3.54
N ILE A 38 -24.71 14.24 -4.30
CA ILE A 38 -24.24 14.34 -5.69
C ILE A 38 -25.32 14.97 -6.57
N ASP A 39 -26.59 14.56 -6.43
CA ASP A 39 -27.70 15.16 -7.18
C ASP A 39 -27.87 16.67 -6.89
N ILE A 40 -27.46 17.13 -5.70
CA ILE A 40 -27.63 18.51 -5.24
C ILE A 40 -26.43 19.39 -5.63
N TYR A 41 -25.20 18.88 -5.50
CA TYR A 41 -23.98 19.66 -5.64
C TYR A 41 -23.15 19.31 -6.89
N GLU A 42 -23.50 18.23 -7.60
CA GLU A 42 -22.79 17.63 -8.74
C GLU A 42 -21.40 17.06 -8.41
N GLU A 43 -20.63 17.78 -7.60
CA GLU A 43 -19.28 17.41 -7.15
C GLU A 43 -19.06 17.89 -5.71
N LEU A 44 -18.42 17.06 -4.89
CA LEU A 44 -18.01 17.42 -3.53
C LEU A 44 -16.49 17.35 -3.39
N ASP A 45 -15.97 18.23 -2.53
CA ASP A 45 -14.58 18.21 -2.09
C ASP A 45 -14.47 17.39 -0.81
N TYR A 46 -13.37 16.65 -0.64
CA TYR A 46 -13.04 15.98 0.61
C TYR A 46 -11.57 16.19 1.00
N ASP A 47 -11.36 16.26 2.32
CA ASP A 47 -10.04 16.34 2.95
C ASP A 47 -9.88 15.15 3.89
N ILE A 48 -8.73 14.49 3.83
CA ILE A 48 -8.37 13.42 4.75
C ILE A 48 -7.32 13.92 5.73
N THR A 49 -7.61 13.78 7.02
CA THR A 49 -6.63 14.00 8.08
C THR A 49 -6.11 12.65 8.57
N LEU A 50 -4.81 12.45 8.41
CA LEU A 50 -4.09 11.28 8.89
C LEU A 50 -3.41 11.63 10.21
N LYS A 51 -3.67 10.85 11.25
CA LYS A 51 -3.04 10.99 12.57
C LYS A 51 -2.12 9.80 12.83
N SER A 52 -0.90 10.10 13.25
CA SER A 52 0.11 9.13 13.68
C SER A 52 0.76 9.59 14.98
N LEU A 53 1.72 8.82 15.49
CA LEU A 53 2.55 9.23 16.63
C LEU A 53 3.29 10.56 16.40
N ASN A 54 3.61 10.88 15.15
CA ASN A 54 4.35 12.09 14.78
C ASN A 54 3.44 13.32 14.67
N GLY A 55 2.14 13.17 14.90
CA GLY A 55 1.14 14.23 14.80
C GLY A 55 0.11 14.00 13.70
N GLU A 56 -0.62 15.06 13.40
CA GLU A 56 -1.70 15.09 12.40
C GLU A 56 -1.21 15.75 11.12
N HIS A 57 -1.51 15.12 9.99
CA HIS A 57 -1.18 15.59 8.67
C HIS A 57 -2.44 15.60 7.80
N LYS A 58 -2.78 16.78 7.27
CA LYS A 58 -3.87 16.93 6.30
C LYS A 58 -3.34 16.63 4.90
N ARG A 59 -3.99 15.70 4.22
CA ARG A 59 -3.71 15.39 2.82
C ARG A 59 -4.27 16.50 1.91
N PRO A 60 -3.75 16.61 0.67
CA PRO A 60 -4.32 17.51 -0.31
C PRO A 60 -5.81 17.25 -0.53
N ARG A 61 -6.56 18.32 -0.76
CA ARG A 61 -7.99 18.24 -1.07
C ARG A 61 -8.22 17.51 -2.37
N GLN A 62 -9.20 16.62 -2.37
CA GLN A 62 -9.63 15.86 -3.53
C GLN A 62 -11.12 16.07 -3.80
N LYS A 63 -11.57 15.64 -4.97
CA LYS A 63 -12.95 15.79 -5.43
C LYS A 63 -13.56 14.43 -5.70
N THR A 64 -14.88 14.33 -5.56
CA THR A 64 -15.65 13.12 -5.85
C THR A 64 -17.00 13.46 -6.44
N THR A 65 -17.45 12.59 -7.34
CA THR A 65 -18.81 12.56 -7.91
C THR A 65 -19.54 11.27 -7.52
N GLU A 66 -18.95 10.46 -6.64
CA GLU A 66 -19.48 9.16 -6.22
C GLU A 66 -20.01 9.23 -4.79
N GLU A 67 -21.16 8.57 -4.53
CA GLU A 67 -21.71 8.46 -3.18
C GLU A 67 -20.85 7.61 -2.23
N VAL A 68 -20.19 6.59 -2.78
CA VAL A 68 -19.27 5.72 -2.07
C VAL A 68 -18.01 5.59 -2.91
N PHE A 69 -16.89 6.03 -2.36
CA PHE A 69 -15.60 6.02 -3.05
C PHE A 69 -14.51 5.48 -2.12
N SER A 70 -13.36 5.10 -2.69
CA SER A 70 -12.20 4.63 -1.93
C SER A 70 -10.94 5.34 -2.39
N THR A 71 -10.02 5.58 -1.46
CA THR A 71 -8.72 6.18 -1.74
C THR A 71 -7.64 5.52 -0.90
N VAL A 72 -6.49 5.28 -1.51
CA VAL A 72 -5.36 4.60 -0.87
C VAL A 72 -4.35 5.63 -0.39
N ILE A 73 -3.98 5.52 0.88
CA ILE A 73 -2.89 6.27 1.48
C ILE A 73 -1.68 5.36 1.50
N GLU A 74 -0.77 5.57 0.54
CA GLU A 74 0.48 4.83 0.38
C GLU A 74 1.63 5.43 1.19
N GLU A 75 2.79 4.78 1.10
CA GLU A 75 4.07 5.22 1.71
C GLU A 75 3.98 5.38 3.24
N LEU A 76 3.16 4.55 3.88
CA LEU A 76 3.06 4.51 5.33
C LEU A 76 4.14 3.59 5.89
N TYR A 77 4.63 3.94 7.08
CA TYR A 77 5.56 3.10 7.80
C TYR A 77 4.81 1.83 8.28
N PRO A 78 5.31 0.63 7.97
CA PRO A 78 4.68 -0.62 8.38
C PRO A 78 4.63 -0.75 9.91
N SER A 79 3.69 -1.56 10.41
CA SER A 79 3.51 -1.83 11.85
C SER A 79 3.24 -0.59 12.70
N ARG A 80 2.77 0.51 12.09
CA ARG A 80 2.37 1.71 12.82
C ARG A 80 0.87 1.87 12.84
N ASN A 81 0.37 2.38 13.98
CA ASN A 81 -1.02 2.77 14.13
C ASN A 81 -1.26 4.12 13.47
N TYR A 82 -2.27 4.15 12.62
CA TYR A 82 -2.75 5.34 11.96
C TYR A 82 -4.24 5.49 12.23
N CYS A 83 -4.66 6.73 12.45
CA CYS A 83 -6.07 7.08 12.52
C CYS A 83 -6.43 8.05 11.39
N VAL A 84 -7.63 7.91 10.85
CA VAL A 84 -8.14 8.70 9.74
C VAL A 84 -9.44 9.38 10.17
N SER A 85 -9.57 10.66 9.81
CA SER A 85 -10.84 11.41 9.85
C SER A 85 -11.02 12.12 8.51
N VAL A 86 -12.24 12.08 7.98
CA VAL A 86 -12.58 12.64 6.67
C VAL A 86 -13.58 13.78 6.84
N VAL A 87 -13.33 14.88 6.15
CA VAL A 87 -14.24 16.01 6.05
C VAL A 87 -14.72 16.11 4.61
N VAL A 88 -16.03 16.30 4.42
CA VAL A 88 -16.63 16.49 3.11
C VAL A 88 -17.26 17.88 3.06
N THR A 89 -16.98 18.63 2.00
CA THR A 89 -17.50 19.97 1.75
C THR A 89 -18.05 20.06 0.32
N ALA A 90 -18.90 21.05 0.07
CA ALA A 90 -19.33 21.40 -1.28
C ALA A 90 -18.91 22.84 -1.59
N SER A 91 -18.77 23.17 -2.87
CA SER A 91 -18.40 24.50 -3.35
C SER A 91 -19.29 25.60 -2.74
N LEU A 92 -20.61 25.35 -2.70
CA LEU A 92 -21.64 26.23 -2.15
C LEU A 92 -21.90 26.02 -0.65
N ASN A 93 -21.36 24.97 -0.03
CA ASN A 93 -21.53 24.68 1.39
C ASN A 93 -20.26 24.12 2.05
N ARG A 94 -19.53 25.01 2.70
CA ARG A 94 -18.29 24.66 3.43
C ARG A 94 -18.53 24.25 4.88
N HIS A 95 -19.76 24.37 5.39
CA HIS A 95 -20.07 23.95 6.75
C HIS A 95 -20.23 22.43 6.78
N SER A 96 -19.34 21.76 7.49
CA SER A 96 -19.29 20.31 7.57
C SER A 96 -18.85 19.85 8.96
N THR A 97 -19.23 18.62 9.29
CA THR A 97 -18.75 17.94 10.50
C THR A 97 -17.77 16.83 10.08
N PRO A 98 -16.57 16.74 10.66
CA PRO A 98 -15.64 15.65 10.39
C PRO A 98 -16.20 14.30 10.81
N SER A 99 -15.78 13.23 10.12
CA SER A 99 -16.07 11.87 10.58
C SER A 99 -15.41 11.60 11.94
N PRO A 100 -15.98 10.70 12.76
CA PRO A 100 -15.26 10.11 13.86
C PRO A 100 -13.94 9.48 13.38
N TRP A 101 -12.94 9.47 14.25
CA TRP A 101 -11.66 8.83 13.97
C TRP A 101 -11.84 7.31 13.84
N LYS A 102 -11.28 6.72 12.78
CA LYS A 102 -11.08 5.27 12.68
C LYS A 102 -9.60 4.96 12.63
N CYS A 103 -9.18 3.91 13.33
CA CYS A 103 -7.77 3.56 13.48
C CYS A 103 -7.49 2.13 13.02
N VAL A 104 -6.33 1.92 12.41
CA VAL A 104 -5.82 0.62 11.97
C VAL A 104 -4.29 0.60 12.07
N THR A 105 -3.71 -0.58 12.17
CA THR A 105 -2.26 -0.79 12.08
C THR A 105 -1.91 -1.12 10.63
N ALA A 106 -0.94 -0.40 10.03
CA ALA A 106 -0.48 -0.70 8.67
C ALA A 106 0.21 -2.07 8.63
N ASP A 107 -0.16 -2.90 7.65
CA ASP A 107 0.33 -4.28 7.56
C ASP A 107 1.81 -4.31 7.18
N LEU A 108 2.47 -5.41 7.58
CA LEU A 108 3.81 -5.70 7.11
C LEU A 108 3.76 -6.14 5.65
N GLU A 109 4.70 -5.66 4.83
CA GLU A 109 5.02 -6.39 3.60
C GLU A 109 5.54 -7.78 3.98
N ALA A 110 4.81 -8.82 3.60
CA ALA A 110 5.37 -10.15 3.54
C ALA A 110 6.54 -10.10 2.55
N GLN A 111 7.76 -10.37 3.01
CA GLN A 111 9.02 -10.35 2.25
C GLN A 111 9.11 -11.41 1.13
N GLN A 112 7.97 -11.84 0.58
CA GLN A 112 7.85 -12.96 -0.36
C GLN A 112 8.71 -12.76 -1.63
N GLY A 113 8.88 -11.52 -2.10
CA GLY A 113 9.69 -11.22 -3.28
C GLY A 113 11.21 -11.37 -3.08
N TYR A 114 11.72 -11.18 -1.85
CA TYR A 114 13.15 -11.32 -1.58
C TYR A 114 13.61 -12.77 -1.60
N HIS A 115 12.74 -13.69 -1.21
CA HIS A 115 13.08 -15.11 -1.15
C HIS A 115 13.21 -15.72 -2.55
N GLU A 116 12.29 -15.39 -3.45
CA GLU A 116 12.29 -15.85 -4.86
C GLU A 116 13.57 -15.42 -5.60
N VAL A 117 13.96 -14.14 -5.46
CA VAL A 117 15.14 -13.58 -6.13
C VAL A 117 16.44 -14.18 -5.56
N ALA A 118 16.51 -14.38 -4.24
CA ALA A 118 17.67 -14.98 -3.60
C ALA A 118 17.87 -16.45 -4.01
N VAL A 119 16.79 -17.22 -4.12
CA VAL A 119 16.82 -18.63 -4.55
C VAL A 119 17.24 -18.74 -6.01
N ALA A 120 16.66 -17.92 -6.90
CA ALA A 120 17.05 -17.90 -8.32
C ALA A 120 18.53 -17.51 -8.51
N GLY A 121 19.02 -16.53 -7.75
CA GLY A 121 20.43 -16.12 -7.75
C GLY A 121 21.38 -17.22 -7.27
N ALA A 122 21.04 -17.91 -6.18
CA ALA A 122 21.85 -19.00 -5.63
C ALA A 122 21.98 -20.19 -6.61
N VAL A 123 20.89 -20.55 -7.29
CA VAL A 123 20.88 -21.60 -8.33
C VAL A 123 21.75 -21.20 -9.52
N GLY A 124 21.63 -19.95 -9.98
CA GLY A 124 22.44 -19.42 -11.09
C GLY A 124 23.94 -19.47 -10.80
N VAL A 125 24.35 -18.99 -9.62
CA VAL A 125 25.77 -19.01 -9.19
C VAL A 125 26.29 -20.45 -9.08
N SER A 126 25.49 -21.37 -8.54
CA SER A 126 25.88 -22.78 -8.40
C SER A 126 26.12 -23.45 -9.76
N LEU A 127 25.29 -23.16 -10.77
CA LEU A 127 25.45 -23.67 -12.13
C LEU A 127 26.72 -23.13 -12.80
N ILE A 128 27.04 -21.84 -12.60
CA ILE A 128 28.28 -21.23 -13.12
C ILE A 128 29.50 -21.89 -12.49
N ILE A 129 29.51 -22.07 -11.17
CA ILE A 129 30.61 -22.74 -10.46
C ILE A 129 30.78 -24.18 -10.98
N ALA A 130 29.69 -24.92 -11.15
CA ALA A 130 29.72 -26.26 -11.70
C ALA A 130 30.28 -26.30 -13.13
N ALA A 131 29.87 -25.36 -14.00
CA ALA A 131 30.38 -25.25 -15.36
C ALA A 131 31.88 -24.95 -15.39
N VAL A 132 32.36 -24.00 -14.57
CA VAL A 132 33.79 -23.67 -14.45
C VAL A 132 34.57 -24.89 -13.97
N LEU A 133 34.12 -25.57 -12.91
CA LEU A 133 34.78 -26.79 -12.40
C LEU A 133 34.88 -27.89 -13.47
N LYS A 134 33.82 -28.08 -14.28
CA LYS A 134 33.84 -29.04 -15.39
C LYS A 134 34.84 -28.64 -16.48
N CYS A 135 34.90 -27.37 -16.85
CA CYS A 135 35.88 -26.86 -17.82
C CYS A 135 37.32 -27.02 -17.33
N VAL A 136 37.60 -26.67 -16.07
CA VAL A 136 38.95 -26.82 -15.46
C VAL A 136 39.35 -28.29 -15.36
N HIS A 137 38.40 -29.19 -15.06
CA HIS A 137 38.65 -30.63 -15.06
C HIS A 137 38.93 -31.18 -16.48
N ALA A 138 38.14 -30.78 -17.48
CA ALA A 138 38.33 -31.20 -18.87
C ALA A 138 39.65 -30.67 -19.48
N ALA A 139 40.07 -29.47 -19.08
CA ALA A 139 41.36 -28.88 -19.47
C ALA A 139 42.57 -29.48 -18.71
N GLY A 140 42.36 -30.43 -17.80
CA GLY A 140 43.42 -31.18 -17.14
C GLY A 140 44.13 -30.45 -15.99
N PHE A 141 43.66 -29.26 -15.59
CA PHE A 141 44.30 -28.46 -14.54
C PHE A 141 44.14 -29.03 -13.11
N ILE A 142 43.16 -29.92 -12.89
CA ILE A 142 42.92 -30.54 -11.57
C ILE A 142 43.71 -31.85 -11.38
N HIS A 143 44.28 -32.42 -12.45
CA HIS A 143 45.12 -33.61 -12.35
C HIS A 143 46.57 -33.23 -12.03
N GLN A 144 46.83 -32.85 -10.78
CA GLN A 144 48.21 -32.76 -10.30
C GLN A 144 48.74 -34.20 -10.21
N LYS A 145 49.51 -34.61 -11.24
CA LYS A 145 50.22 -35.89 -11.26
C LYS A 145 51.15 -35.94 -10.05
N ILE A 146 50.74 -36.63 -8.99
CA ILE A 146 51.68 -37.15 -8.01
C ILE A 146 52.44 -38.26 -8.73
N ALA A 147 53.61 -37.93 -9.28
CA ALA A 147 54.53 -38.90 -9.81
C ALA A 147 55.13 -39.68 -8.62
N LEU A 148 54.73 -40.94 -8.46
CA LEU A 148 55.38 -41.87 -7.55
C LEU A 148 56.86 -42.02 -7.96
N PRO A 149 57.83 -41.90 -7.04
CA PRO A 149 59.24 -42.06 -7.38
C PRO A 149 59.50 -43.51 -7.78
N GLN A 150 59.91 -43.71 -9.02
CA GLN A 150 60.48 -44.98 -9.48
C GLN A 150 61.96 -44.97 -9.10
N THR A 151 62.33 -45.67 -8.01
CA THR A 151 63.64 -46.34 -7.85
C THR A 151 63.68 -47.13 -6.53
N LEU A 152 63.44 -48.43 -6.65
CA LEU A 152 64.01 -49.48 -5.79
C LEU A 152 64.41 -50.64 -6.71
N VAL A 153 65.59 -50.53 -7.34
CA VAL A 153 66.51 -51.62 -7.71
C VAL A 153 67.91 -51.04 -7.66
#